data_AF-A0A7X1PAX0-F1
#
_entry.id   AF-A0A7X1PAX0-F1
#
_cell.length_a   1.000
_cell.length_b   1.000
_cell.length_c   1.000
_cell.angle_alpha   90.00
_cell.angle_beta   90.00
_cell.angle_gamma   90.00
#
_symmetry.space_group_name_H-M   'P 1'
#
loop_
_entity.id
_entity.type
_entity.pdbx_description
1 polymer ?
#
loop_
_entity_poly.entity_id
_entity_poly.type
_entity_poly.pdbx_seq_one_letter_code
_entity_poly.pdbx_strand_id
1 'polypeptide(L)'
;MLYVLSPVLGLAAYVVYMQVATGDALAMVHAQALFPVPRGLDNLTDPRRFVDDFLTVKLAFHDTTGSLLDRVFFIAFVASLLLAYRKLDRPLFAFVLLMGLTPLAGSFMAFMRYLVVAWPLFLAWGRYLNGKSPRLMFYGLLPLLALQEIFVILYATYNGVA
;
A
#
# COMPACT_ATOMS: atom_id res chain seq x y z
N MET A 1 -19.52 17.37 -12.05
CA MET A 1 -20.30 17.02 -10.84
C MET A 1 -20.47 15.52 -10.65
N LEU A 2 -20.81 14.71 -11.67
CA LEU A 2 -21.02 13.26 -11.51
C LEU A 2 -19.83 12.51 -10.85
N TYR A 3 -18.59 12.85 -11.21
CA TYR A 3 -17.38 12.21 -10.67
C TYR A 3 -17.12 12.49 -9.18
N VAL A 4 -17.75 13.52 -8.60
CA VAL A 4 -17.60 13.83 -7.17
C VAL A 4 -18.50 12.94 -6.32
N LEU A 5 -19.65 12.54 -6.86
CA LEU A 5 -20.61 11.69 -6.17
C LEU A 5 -20.30 10.20 -6.32
N SER A 6 -19.45 9.81 -7.28
CA SER A 6 -19.16 8.40 -7.54
C SER A 6 -18.65 7.61 -6.33
N PRO A 7 -17.81 8.14 -5.42
CA PRO A 7 -17.40 7.39 -4.24
C PRO A 7 -18.56 7.15 -3.27
N VAL A 8 -19.45 8.14 -3.12
CA VAL A 8 -20.62 8.05 -2.24
C VAL A 8 -21.63 7.06 -2.79
N LEU A 9 -21.90 7.12 -4.10
CA LEU A 9 -22.81 6.20 -4.77
C LEU A 9 -22.25 4.78 -4.79
N GLY A 10 -20.94 4.62 -5.00
CA GLY A 10 -20.27 3.32 -4.91
C GLY A 10 -20.36 2.72 -3.51
N LEU A 11 -20.12 3.54 -2.47
CA LEU A 11 -20.27 3.13 -1.08
C LEU A 11 -21.72 2.73 -0.76
N ALA A 12 -22.70 3.53 -1.18
CA ALA A 12 -24.11 3.23 -0.98
C ALA A 12 -24.51 1.92 -1.67
N ALA A 13 -24.10 1.73 -2.92
CA ALA A 13 -24.34 0.50 -3.67
C ALA A 13 -23.71 -0.72 -2.98
N TYR A 14 -22.49 -0.58 -2.46
CA TYR A 14 -21.82 -1.62 -1.70
C TYR A 14 -22.58 -2.00 -0.42
N VAL A 15 -23.00 -1.01 0.37
CA VAL A 15 -23.75 -1.24 1.62
C VAL A 15 -25.08 -1.95 1.35
N VAL A 16 -25.81 -1.52 0.32
CA VAL A 16 -27.05 -2.18 -0.12
C VAL A 16 -26.78 -3.61 -0.55
N TYR A 17 -25.73 -3.84 -1.35
CA TYR A 17 -25.35 -5.17 -1.77
C TYR A 17 -25.05 -6.09 -0.58
N MET A 18 -24.27 -5.62 0.40
CA MET A 18 -23.96 -6.39 1.61
C MET A 18 -25.22 -6.72 2.40
N GLN A 19 -26.13 -5.76 2.58
CA GLN A 19 -27.41 -6.02 3.25
C GLN A 19 -28.23 -7.12 2.54
N VAL A 20 -28.30 -7.10 1.21
CA VAL A 20 -29.05 -8.09 0.44
C VAL A 20 -28.36 -9.46 0.45
N ALA A 21 -27.03 -9.49 0.36
CA ALA A 21 -26.26 -10.73 0.21
C ALA A 21 -26.00 -11.45 1.55
N THR A 22 -25.72 -10.71 2.63
CA THR A 22 -25.33 -11.28 3.94
C THR A 22 -26.33 -10.99 5.05
N GLY A 23 -27.36 -10.17 4.80
CA GLY A 23 -28.28 -9.71 5.85
C GLY A 23 -27.70 -8.63 6.77
N ASP A 24 -26.45 -8.21 6.52
CA ASP A 24 -25.71 -7.27 7.35
C ASP A 24 -24.98 -6.24 6.46
N ALA A 25 -25.55 -5.04 6.40
CA ALA A 25 -25.02 -3.86 5.70
C ALA A 25 -23.58 -3.51 6.07
N LEU A 26 -23.14 -3.82 7.30
CA LEU A 26 -21.84 -3.49 7.84
C LEU A 26 -20.95 -4.72 8.06
N ALA A 27 -21.27 -5.83 7.41
CA ALA A 27 -20.51 -7.07 7.52
C ALA A 27 -19.00 -6.88 7.26
N MET A 28 -18.61 -5.93 6.41
CA MET A 28 -17.20 -5.54 6.22
C MET A 28 -16.55 -5.03 7.50
N VAL A 29 -17.22 -4.16 8.24
CA VAL A 29 -16.72 -3.56 9.48
C VAL A 29 -16.63 -4.64 10.55
N HIS A 30 -17.65 -5.51 10.66
CA HIS A 30 -17.60 -6.63 11.59
C HIS A 30 -16.49 -7.63 11.24
N ALA A 31 -16.27 -7.90 9.95
CA ALA A 31 -15.18 -8.75 9.49
C ALA A 31 -13.80 -8.14 9.82
N GLN A 32 -13.67 -6.81 9.94
CA GLN A 32 -12.40 -6.21 10.35
C GLN A 32 -11.98 -6.63 11.76
N ALA A 33 -12.92 -6.85 12.67
CA ALA A 33 -12.64 -7.30 14.03
C ALA A 33 -12.10 -8.73 14.10
N LEU A 34 -12.28 -9.53 13.03
CA LEU A 34 -11.77 -10.89 12.93
C LEU A 34 -10.30 -10.94 12.50
N PHE A 35 -9.71 -9.83 12.02
CA PHE A 35 -8.31 -9.82 11.65
C PHE A 35 -7.41 -9.80 12.90
N PRO A 36 -6.34 -10.61 12.92
CA PRO A 36 -5.46 -10.72 14.08
C PRO A 36 -4.66 -9.44 14.39
N VAL A 37 -4.66 -8.47 13.46
CA VAL A 37 -3.98 -7.18 13.67
C VAL A 37 -5.01 -6.06 13.72
N PRO A 38 -5.17 -5.39 14.88
CA PRO A 38 -6.12 -4.30 15.04
C PRO A 38 -5.74 -3.14 14.12
N ARG A 39 -6.66 -2.78 13.21
CA ARG A 39 -6.57 -1.57 12.39
C ARG A 39 -7.64 -0.59 12.85
N GLY A 40 -7.27 0.66 13.07
CA GLY A 40 -8.18 1.67 13.61
C GLY A 40 -7.57 3.05 13.50
N LEU A 41 -8.43 4.06 13.31
CA LEU A 41 -7.98 5.46 13.25
C LEU A 41 -7.39 5.93 14.58
N ASP A 42 -7.79 5.31 15.69
CA ASP A 42 -7.25 5.57 17.03
C ASP A 42 -5.74 5.35 17.09
N ASN A 43 -5.20 4.44 16.26
CA ASN A 43 -3.76 4.20 16.16
C ASN A 43 -2.98 5.43 15.66
N LEU A 44 -3.62 6.33 14.91
CA LEU A 44 -2.99 7.57 14.45
C LEU A 44 -2.62 8.50 15.61
N THR A 45 -3.27 8.34 16.76
CA THR A 45 -3.00 9.14 17.97
C THR A 45 -1.88 8.56 18.83
N ASP A 46 -1.45 7.33 18.56
CA ASP A 46 -0.34 6.68 19.26
C ASP A 46 0.85 6.42 18.32
N PRO A 47 1.72 7.43 18.09
CA PRO A 47 2.88 7.27 17.23
C PRO A 47 3.93 6.28 17.79
N ARG A 48 3.88 5.92 19.08
CA ARG A 48 4.83 4.96 19.67
C ARG A 48 4.59 3.57 19.11
N ARG A 49 3.32 3.18 18.99
CA ARG A 49 2.92 1.91 18.37
C ARG A 49 3.50 1.73 16.97
N PHE A 50 3.52 2.80 16.16
CA PHE A 50 4.12 2.76 14.83
C PHE A 50 5.64 2.48 14.91
N VAL A 51 6.34 3.15 15.82
CA VAL A 51 7.79 2.95 16.00
C VAL A 51 8.06 1.53 16.48
N ASP A 52 7.28 1.03 17.44
CA ASP A 52 7.40 -0.32 17.96
C ASP A 52 7.12 -1.37 16.86
N ASP A 53 6.09 -1.18 16.02
CA ASP A 53 5.80 -2.07 14.88
C ASP A 53 6.86 -1.99 13.78
N PHE A 54 7.47 -0.82 13.60
CA PHE A 54 8.56 -0.62 12.65
C PHE A 54 9.85 -1.31 13.11
N LEU A 55 10.18 -1.23 14.39
CA LEU A 55 11.41 -1.77 14.97
C LEU A 55 11.31 -3.24 15.38
N THR A 56 10.12 -3.71 15.76
CA THR A 56 9.88 -5.12 16.12
C THR A 56 9.77 -5.96 14.85
N VAL A 57 10.90 -6.15 14.18
CA VAL A 57 11.00 -6.93 12.96
C VAL A 57 11.22 -8.39 13.33
N LYS A 58 10.29 -9.26 12.96
CA LYS A 58 10.63 -10.68 12.79
C LYS A 58 11.62 -10.75 11.63
N LEU A 59 12.85 -11.22 11.87
CA LEU A 59 13.91 -11.41 10.87
C LEU A 59 13.58 -12.54 9.86
N ALA A 60 12.31 -12.72 9.51
CA ALA A 60 11.88 -13.58 8.43
C ALA A 60 11.94 -12.79 7.11
N PHE A 61 12.60 -13.35 6.10
CA PHE A 61 12.81 -12.70 4.80
C PHE A 61 11.49 -12.42 4.07
N HIS A 62 10.47 -13.25 4.30
CA HIS A 62 9.12 -13.10 3.77
C HIS A 62 8.11 -13.80 4.70
N ASP A 63 7.46 -13.04 5.59
CA ASP A 63 6.31 -13.51 6.37
C ASP A 63 5.12 -12.60 6.07
N THR A 64 3.97 -13.20 5.79
CA THR A 64 2.69 -12.53 5.53
C THR A 64 2.27 -11.56 6.63
N THR A 65 2.82 -11.71 7.84
CA THR A 65 2.43 -10.93 9.03
C THR A 65 3.39 -9.80 9.40
N GLY A 66 4.56 -9.70 8.75
CA GLY A 66 5.50 -8.61 8.96
C GLY A 66 6.89 -8.98 8.46
N SER A 67 7.26 -8.46 7.29
CA SER A 67 8.57 -8.73 6.68
C SER A 67 9.52 -7.54 6.82
N LEU A 68 10.83 -7.81 6.83
CA LEU A 68 11.87 -6.78 6.64
C LEU A 68 11.63 -5.99 5.34
N LEU A 69 11.09 -6.68 4.33
CA LEU A 69 10.88 -6.14 3.02
C LEU A 69 9.78 -5.05 3.02
N ASP A 70 8.71 -5.19 3.81
CA ASP A 70 7.72 -4.12 4.01
C ASP A 70 8.36 -2.82 4.54
N ARG A 71 9.36 -2.92 5.43
CA ARG A 71 10.06 -1.76 6.01
C ARG A 71 10.99 -1.12 4.98
N VAL A 72 11.71 -1.92 4.20
CA VAL A 72 12.56 -1.42 3.10
C VAL A 72 11.71 -0.64 2.09
N PHE A 73 10.55 -1.19 1.71
CA PHE A 73 9.63 -0.51 0.80
C PHE A 73 9.03 0.76 1.40
N PHE A 74 8.75 0.78 2.71
CA PHE A 74 8.31 2.00 3.39
C PHE A 74 9.39 3.08 3.44
N ILE A 75 10.63 2.73 3.75
CA ILE A 75 11.76 3.67 3.70
C ILE A 75 11.93 4.22 2.28
N ALA A 76 11.89 3.34 1.27
CA ALA A 76 11.96 3.74 -0.13
C ALA A 76 10.80 4.66 -0.54
N PHE A 77 9.59 4.39 -0.04
CA PHE A 77 8.42 5.26 -0.19
C PHE A 77 8.66 6.64 0.43
N VAL A 78 9.07 6.71 1.70
CA VAL A 78 9.34 7.98 2.40
C VAL A 78 10.43 8.78 1.69
N ALA A 79 11.51 8.13 1.26
CA ALA A 79 12.56 8.78 0.46
C ALA A 79 12.03 9.32 -0.87
N SER A 80 11.06 8.62 -1.49
CA SER A 80 10.42 9.03 -2.74
C SER A 80 9.41 10.19 -2.57
N LEU A 81 8.96 10.51 -1.35
CA LEU A 81 8.03 11.61 -1.11
C LEU A 81 8.60 12.97 -1.54
N LEU A 82 9.90 13.19 -1.34
CA LEU A 82 10.54 14.43 -1.80
C LEU A 82 10.48 14.57 -3.33
N LEU A 83 10.62 13.46 -4.05
CA LEU A 83 10.49 13.44 -5.50
C LEU A 83 9.03 13.70 -5.92
N ALA A 84 8.09 13.01 -5.27
CA ALA A 84 6.66 13.19 -5.50
C ALA A 84 6.23 14.65 -5.29
N TYR A 85 6.67 15.28 -4.20
CA TYR A 85 6.41 16.69 -3.90
C TYR A 85 6.90 17.64 -5.00
N ARG A 86 8.02 17.32 -5.64
CA ARG A 86 8.63 18.14 -6.70
C ARG A 86 8.06 17.88 -8.09
N LYS A 87 7.55 16.68 -8.37
CA LYS A 87 7.17 16.22 -9.71
C LYS A 87 5.66 16.07 -9.91
N LEU A 88 4.87 16.07 -8.84
CA LEU A 88 3.42 15.98 -8.89
C LEU A 88 2.78 17.31 -8.50
N ASP A 89 1.56 17.50 -8.96
CA ASP A 89 0.65 18.53 -8.45
C ASP A 89 0.17 18.19 -7.03
N ARG A 90 -0.32 19.21 -6.32
CA ARG A 90 -0.69 19.11 -4.89
C ARG A 90 -1.75 18.04 -4.60
N PRO A 91 -2.82 17.89 -5.41
CA PRO A 91 -3.81 16.84 -5.18
C PRO A 91 -3.21 15.42 -5.28
N LEU A 92 -2.39 15.15 -6.30
CA LEU A 92 -1.75 13.84 -6.45
C LEU A 92 -0.72 13.58 -5.35
N PHE A 93 0.02 14.59 -4.91
CA PHE A 93 0.92 14.46 -3.77
C PHE A 93 0.16 14.13 -2.48
N ALA A 94 -0.94 14.84 -2.21
CA ALA A 94 -1.78 14.56 -1.05
C ALA A 94 -2.35 13.13 -1.10
N PHE A 95 -2.78 12.67 -2.28
CA PHE A 95 -3.23 11.29 -2.47
C PHE A 95 -2.13 10.27 -2.16
N VAL A 96 -0.91 10.46 -2.68
CA VAL A 96 0.25 9.59 -2.37
C VAL A 96 0.53 9.56 -0.87
N LEU A 97 0.47 10.70 -0.20
CA LEU A 97 0.73 10.82 1.23
C LEU A 97 -0.31 10.06 2.05
N LEU A 98 -1.61 10.26 1.75
CA LEU A 98 -2.70 9.57 2.44
C LEU A 98 -2.66 8.05 2.20
N MET A 99 -2.41 7.62 0.97
CA MET A 99 -2.43 6.19 0.62
C MET A 99 -1.16 5.45 1.02
N GLY A 100 0.00 6.10 1.03
CA GLY A 100 1.27 5.44 1.38
C GLY A 100 1.62 5.51 2.87
N LEU A 101 0.97 6.38 3.65
CA LEU A 101 1.14 6.43 5.11
C LEU A 101 0.13 5.55 5.86
N THR A 102 -0.56 4.64 5.18
CA THR A 102 -1.51 3.70 5.81
C THR A 102 -0.94 2.85 6.96
N PRO A 103 0.37 2.51 7.04
CA PRO A 103 0.90 1.81 8.21
C PRO A 103 0.70 2.56 9.53
N LEU A 104 0.60 3.90 9.51
CA LEU A 104 0.32 4.70 10.71
C LEU A 104 -1.03 4.36 11.34
N ALA A 105 -2.02 3.91 10.56
CA ALA A 105 -3.34 3.54 11.05
C ALA A 105 -3.46 2.05 11.45
N GLY A 106 -2.40 1.26 11.32
CA GLY A 106 -2.50 -0.19 11.50
C GLY A 106 -1.14 -0.83 11.71
N SER A 107 -0.67 -1.56 10.71
CA SER A 107 0.63 -2.24 10.74
C SER A 107 1.29 -2.26 9.37
N PHE A 108 2.54 -2.68 9.34
CA PHE A 108 3.30 -2.92 8.11
C PHE A 108 2.88 -4.17 7.33
N MET A 109 1.88 -4.91 7.79
CA MET A 109 1.45 -6.15 7.14
C MET A 109 0.99 -5.91 5.70
N ALA A 110 1.67 -6.56 4.76
CA ALA A 110 1.42 -6.45 3.31
C ALA A 110 1.51 -5.01 2.79
N PHE A 111 2.42 -4.20 3.34
CA PHE A 111 2.57 -2.79 2.95
C PHE A 111 2.84 -2.63 1.45
N MET A 112 3.64 -3.52 0.86
CA MET A 112 3.91 -3.51 -0.58
C MET A 112 2.63 -3.51 -1.43
N ARG A 113 1.61 -4.26 -1.01
CA ARG A 113 0.33 -4.34 -1.72
C ARG A 113 -0.42 -3.01 -1.66
N TYR A 114 -0.33 -2.30 -0.54
CA TYR A 114 -0.93 -0.98 -0.41
C TYR A 114 -0.18 0.08 -1.21
N LEU A 115 1.14 -0.10 -1.40
CA LEU A 115 1.95 0.82 -2.20
C LEU A 115 1.50 0.90 -3.67
N VAL A 116 0.92 -0.17 -4.22
CA VAL A 116 0.31 -0.16 -5.56
C VAL A 116 -0.79 0.90 -5.68
N VAL A 117 -1.53 1.13 -4.59
CA VAL A 117 -2.62 2.12 -4.57
C VAL A 117 -2.06 3.55 -4.54
N ALA A 118 -0.84 3.75 -4.05
CA ALA A 118 -0.10 5.02 -4.16
C ALA A 118 0.49 5.24 -5.57
N TRP A 119 -0.24 4.85 -6.61
CA TRP A 119 0.19 4.83 -8.00
C TRP A 119 0.75 6.15 -8.56
N PRO A 120 0.33 7.37 -8.12
CA PRO A 120 0.93 8.59 -8.65
C PRO A 120 2.42 8.71 -8.33
N LEU A 121 2.92 7.96 -7.35
CA LEU A 121 4.35 7.84 -7.09
C LEU A 121 5.12 7.32 -8.32
N PHE A 122 4.53 6.39 -9.08
CA PHE A 122 5.12 5.90 -10.33
C PHE A 122 5.16 6.98 -11.41
N LEU A 123 4.17 7.88 -11.46
CA LEU A 123 4.22 9.06 -12.35
C LEU A 123 5.38 9.99 -11.98
N ALA A 124 5.63 10.21 -10.68
CA ALA A 124 6.72 11.06 -10.22
C ALA A 124 8.08 10.51 -10.68
N TRP A 125 8.29 9.20 -10.51
CA TRP A 125 9.48 8.50 -10.99
C TRP A 125 9.58 8.50 -12.53
N GLY A 126 8.48 8.27 -13.23
CA GLY A 126 8.42 8.36 -14.69
C GLY A 126 8.83 9.74 -15.21
N ARG A 127 8.30 10.82 -14.61
CA ARG A 127 8.68 12.21 -14.93
C ARG A 127 10.13 12.55 -14.59
N TYR A 128 10.70 11.90 -13.57
CA TYR A 128 12.10 12.10 -13.19
C TYR A 128 13.07 11.42 -14.16
N LEU A 129 12.73 10.21 -14.59
CA LEU A 129 13.54 9.41 -15.50
C LEU A 129 13.36 9.84 -16.96
N ASN A 130 12.25 10.49 -17.31
CA ASN A 130 12.02 11.03 -18.64
C ASN A 130 13.11 12.06 -19.00
N GLY A 131 13.82 11.83 -20.11
CA GLY A 131 14.96 12.65 -20.54
C GLY A 131 16.30 12.32 -19.86
N LYS A 132 16.37 11.28 -19.01
CA LYS A 132 17.64 10.73 -18.51
C LYS A 132 18.19 9.65 -19.45
N SER A 133 19.44 9.22 -19.23
CA SER A 133 20.08 8.27 -20.14
C SER A 133 19.31 6.94 -20.19
N PRO A 134 19.19 6.31 -21.37
CA PRO A 134 18.50 5.03 -21.51
C PRO A 134 19.16 3.92 -20.68
N ARG A 135 20.47 4.04 -20.40
CA ARG A 135 21.18 3.12 -19.50
C ARG A 135 20.68 3.22 -18.06
N LEU A 136 20.40 4.42 -17.56
CA LEU A 136 19.87 4.60 -16.20
C LEU A 136 18.47 3.98 -16.08
N MET A 137 17.62 4.17 -17.10
CA MET A 137 16.31 3.52 -17.15
C MET A 137 16.45 2.00 -17.18
N PHE A 138 17.35 1.47 -18.02
CA PHE A 138 17.55 0.03 -18.15
C PHE A 138 18.08 -0.60 -16.85
N TYR A 139 19.12 -0.04 -16.24
CA TYR A 139 19.68 -0.54 -14.99
C TYR A 139 18.74 -0.35 -13.78
N GLY A 140 17.86 0.65 -13.81
CA GLY A 140 16.84 0.82 -12.78
C GLY A 140 15.66 -0.16 -12.92
N LEU A 141 15.23 -0.44 -14.15
CA LEU A 141 14.06 -1.29 -14.41
C LEU A 141 14.37 -2.79 -14.29
N LEU A 142 15.56 -3.23 -14.69
CA LEU A 142 15.94 -4.64 -14.65
C LEU A 142 15.83 -5.30 -13.25
N PRO A 143 16.37 -4.72 -12.17
CA PRO A 143 16.22 -5.30 -10.84
C PRO A 143 14.77 -5.26 -10.34
N LEU A 144 13.97 -4.27 -10.76
CA LEU A 144 12.55 -4.20 -10.41
C LEU A 144 11.74 -5.31 -11.09
N LEU A 145 12.01 -5.58 -12.38
CA LEU A 145 11.41 -6.69 -13.11
C LEU A 145 11.83 -8.04 -12.52
N ALA A 146 13.12 -8.23 -12.23
CA ALA A 146 13.59 -9.44 -11.59
C ALA A 146 12.92 -9.68 -10.22
N LEU A 147 12.78 -8.61 -9.44
CA LEU A 147 12.08 -8.68 -8.15
C LEU A 147 10.60 -9.02 -8.31
N GLN A 148 9.92 -8.45 -9.33
CA GLN A 148 8.53 -8.77 -9.65
C GLN A 148 8.37 -10.26 -10.02
N GLU A 149 9.24 -10.80 -10.86
CA GLU A 149 9.21 -12.23 -11.23
C GLU A 149 9.45 -13.14 -10.01
N ILE A 150 10.38 -12.78 -9.12
CA ILE A 150 10.60 -13.50 -7.86
C ILE A 150 9.30 -13.54 -7.03
N PHE A 151 8.59 -12.42 -6.91
CA PHE A 151 7.31 -12.40 -6.18
C PHE A 151 6.22 -13.24 -6.84
N VAL A 152 6.14 -13.24 -8.18
CA VAL A 152 5.20 -14.09 -8.92
C VAL A 152 5.51 -15.58 -8.65
N ILE A 153 6.78 -15.97 -8.72
CA ILE A 153 7.21 -17.34 -8.44
C ILE A 153 6.91 -17.74 -7.00
N LEU A 154 7.24 -16.87 -6.02
CA LEU A 154 6.96 -17.14 -4.61
C LEU A 154 5.46 -17.31 -4.36
N TYR A 155 4.63 -16.47 -4.97
CA TYR A 155 3.18 -16.57 -4.87
C TYR A 155 2.64 -17.85 -5.53
N ALA A 156 3.12 -18.21 -6.72
CA ALA A 156 2.71 -19.42 -7.41
C ALA A 156 3.12 -20.69 -6.62
N THR A 157 4.32 -20.69 -6.06
CA THR A 157 4.84 -21.83 -5.28
C THR A 157 4.12 -21.96 -3.93
N TYR A 158 3.77 -20.85 -3.27
CA TYR A 158 3.03 -20.88 -2.01
C TYR A 158 1.60 -21.43 -2.18
N ASN A 159 0.94 -21.15 -3.30
CA ASN A 159 -0.41 -21.65 -3.60
C ASN A 159 -0.43 -23.06 -4.22
N GLY A 160 0.71 -23.57 -4.69
CA GLY A 160 0.83 -24.91 -5.30
C GLY A 160 1.11 -26.05 -4.32
N VAL A 161 1.22 -25.76 -3.02
CA VAL A 161 1.50 -26.72 -1.93
C VAL A 161 0.27 -26.92 -1.03
N ALA A 162 -0.90 -26.42 -1.45
CA ALA A 162 -2.19 -26.62 -0.78
C ALA A 162 -3.02 -27.72 -1.47
#